data_AF-A0A349K480-F1
#
_entry.id   AF-A0A349K480-F1
#
_cell.length_a   1.000
_cell.length_b   1.000
_cell.length_c   1.000
_cell.angle_alpha   90.00
_cell.angle_beta   90.00
_cell.angle_gamma   90.00
#
_symmetry.space_group_name_H-M   'P 1'
#
loop_
_entity.id
_entity.type
_entity.pdbx_description
1 polymer ?
#
loop_
_entity_poly.entity_id
_entity_poly.type
_entity_poly.pdbx_seq_one_letter_code
_entity_poly.pdbx_strand_id
1 'polypeptide(L)' 'ELVSINGLLEIIEGIAGIKLNRNYDLSKPQGVRGRNSDNTLIQETLGWEPEVNLATGLEKTYHWIKEQYERRKRGEVVVD' A
#
# COMPACT_ATOMS: atom_id res chain seq x y z
N GLU A 1 -11.92 -0.32 -0.69
CA GLU A 1 -11.54 -1.62 -0.09
C GLU A 1 -11.00 -1.38 1.32
N LEU A 2 -11.45 -2.13 2.33
CA LEU A 2 -10.96 -2.04 3.71
C LEU A 2 -10.09 -3.25 4.04
N VAL A 3 -8.87 -3.01 4.51
CA VAL A 3 -7.94 -4.06 4.92
C VAL A 3 -7.32 -3.76 6.29
N SER A 4 -6.86 -4.80 6.99
CA SER A 4 -6.03 -4.63 8.18
C SER A 4 -4.56 -4.38 7.80
N ILE A 5 -3.75 -3.90 8.75
CA ILE A 5 -2.30 -3.77 8.55
C ILE A 5 -1.65 -5.13 8.24
N ASN A 6 -2.11 -6.22 8.86
CA ASN A 6 -1.60 -7.56 8.56
C ASN A 6 -2.00 -8.05 7.17
N GLY A 7 -3.23 -7.74 6.73
CA GLY A 7 -3.67 -8.05 5.36
C GLY A 7 -2.85 -7.29 4.31
N LEU A 8 -2.56 -6.01 4.58
CA LEU A 8 -1.65 -5.23 3.74
C LEU A 8 -0.26 -5.87 3.66
N LEU A 9 0.30 -6.31 4.79
CA LEU A 9 1.59 -7.01 4.81
C LEU A 9 1.56 -8.31 4.00
N GLU A 10 0.46 -9.08 4.05
CA GLU A 10 0.32 -10.32 3.30
C GLU A 10 0.34 -10.11 1.79
N ILE A 11 -0.32 -9.04 1.31
CA ILE A 11 -0.29 -8.66 -0.11
C ILE A 11 1.15 -8.33 -0.53
N ILE A 12 1.87 -7.53 0.27
CA ILE A 12 3.25 -7.12 -0.03
C ILE A 12 4.20 -8.33 0.00
N GLU A 13 4.06 -9.23 0.98
CA GLU A 13 4.81 -10.49 1.05
C GLU A 13 4.60 -11.34 -0.21
N GLY A 14 3.36 -11.42 -0.71
CA GLY A 14 3.02 -12.09 -1.95
C GLY A 14 3.70 -11.49 -3.18
N ILE A 15 3.66 -10.16 -3.33
CA ILE A 15 4.34 -9.43 -4.42
C ILE A 15 5.86 -9.65 -4.36
N ALA A 16 6.45 -9.58 -3.16
CA ALA A 16 7.88 -9.70 -2.96
C ALA A 16 8.40 -11.14 -3.04
N GLY A 17 7.53 -12.15 -2.94
CA GLY A 17 7.90 -13.56 -2.90
C GLY A 17 8.68 -13.95 -1.63
N ILE A 18 8.46 -13.24 -0.51
CA ILE A 18 9.15 -13.48 0.76
C ILE A 18 8.15 -13.63 1.91
N LYS A 19 8.62 -14.17 3.04
CA LYS A 19 7.86 -14.19 4.29
C LYS A 19 8.66 -13.51 5.40
N LEU A 20 8.03 -12.56 6.09
CA LEU A 20 8.66 -11.78 7.15
C LEU A 20 8.29 -12.35 8.52
N ASN A 21 9.27 -12.36 9.44
CA ASN A 21 8.98 -12.55 10.86
C ASN A 21 8.44 -11.24 11.44
N ARG A 22 7.21 -11.25 11.95
CA ARG A 22 6.51 -10.04 12.40
C ARG A 22 6.79 -9.78 13.88
N ASN A 23 7.25 -8.58 14.21
CA ASN A 23 7.38 -8.07 15.57
C ASN A 23 6.63 -6.73 15.65
N TYR A 24 5.75 -6.58 16.64
CA TYR A 24 4.88 -5.41 16.78
C TYR A 24 5.28 -4.57 17.99
N ASP A 25 5.80 -3.37 17.74
CA ASP A 25 6.05 -2.39 18.79
C ASP A 25 4.76 -1.60 19.10
N LEU A 26 4.03 -2.06 20.13
CA LEU A 26 2.76 -1.46 20.54
C LEU A 26 2.93 -0.13 21.31
N SER A 27 4.16 0.29 21.60
CA SER A 27 4.43 1.59 22.24
C SER A 27 4.27 2.78 21.28
N LYS A 28 4.27 2.52 19.96
CA LYS A 28 4.17 3.55 18.93
C LYS A 28 2.72 4.00 18.69
N PRO A 29 2.50 5.24 18.24
CA PRO A 29 1.17 5.72 17.87
C PRO A 29 0.54 4.84 16.78
N GLN A 30 -0.69 4.36 17.03
CA GLN A 30 -1.42 3.47 16.12
C GLN A 30 -2.41 4.21 15.21
N GLY A 31 -2.65 5.51 15.46
CA GLY A 31 -3.73 6.24 14.82
C GLY A 31 -5.12 5.72 15.25
N VAL A 32 -6.10 5.83 14.35
CA VAL A 32 -7.45 5.29 14.61
C VAL A 32 -7.52 3.80 14.30
N ARG A 33 -8.50 3.10 14.88
CA ARG A 33 -8.67 1.64 14.69
C ARG A 33 -9.09 1.22 13.28
N GLY A 34 -9.69 2.11 12.49
CA GLY A 34 -10.10 1.82 11.13
C GLY A 34 -10.75 3.02 10.45
N ARG A 35 -10.60 3.10 9.13
CA ARG A 35 -11.29 4.04 8.25
C ARG A 35 -11.52 3.36 6.92
N ASN A 36 -12.67 3.63 6.31
CA ASN A 36 -12.95 3.26 4.93
C ASN A 36 -13.74 4.40 4.28
N SER A 37 -13.60 4.55 2.97
CA SER A 37 -14.41 5.52 2.23
C SER A 37 -15.82 4.97 2.06
N ASP A 38 -16.82 5.80 2.33
CA ASP A 38 -18.19 5.61 1.84
C ASP A 38 -18.30 6.30 0.50
N ASN A 39 -18.50 5.53 -0.56
CA ASN A 39 -18.52 6.03 -1.93
C ASN A 39 -19.94 6.42 -2.42
N THR A 40 -20.96 6.39 -1.55
CA THR A 40 -22.35 6.67 -1.95
C THR A 40 -22.48 8.02 -2.65
N LEU A 41 -21.96 9.11 -2.05
CA LEU A 41 -22.10 10.46 -2.60
C LEU A 41 -21.39 10.63 -3.95
N ILE A 42 -20.19 10.06 -4.11
CA ILE A 42 -19.41 10.22 -5.34
C ILE A 42 -20.01 9.42 -6.50
N GLN A 43 -20.57 8.25 -6.20
CA GLN A 43 -21.34 7.48 -7.17
C GLN A 43 -22.62 8.22 -7.59
N GLU A 44 -23.39 8.76 -6.63
CA GLU A 44 -24.63 9.51 -6.94
C GLU A 44 -24.37 10.78 -7.74
N THR A 45 -23.29 11.50 -7.40
CA THR A 45 -23.01 12.82 -7.99
C THR A 45 -22.29 12.72 -9.33
N LEU A 46 -21.34 11.79 -9.45
CA LEU A 46 -20.41 11.73 -10.58
C LEU A 46 -20.50 10.42 -11.38
N GLY A 47 -21.23 9.42 -10.91
CA GLY A 47 -21.26 8.10 -11.54
C GLY A 47 -19.89 7.42 -11.58
N TRP A 48 -19.00 7.79 -10.66
CA TRP A 48 -17.60 7.36 -10.65
C TRP A 48 -17.20 6.81 -9.29
N GLU A 49 -16.31 5.80 -9.30
CA GLU A 49 -15.62 5.32 -8.12
C GLU A 49 -14.22 4.76 -8.45
N PRO A 50 -13.35 4.54 -7.46
CA PRO A 50 -12.05 3.91 -7.68
C PRO A 50 -12.18 2.46 -8.14
N GLU A 51 -11.60 2.12 -9.30
CA GLU A 51 -11.66 0.77 -9.89
C GLU A 51 -10.41 -0.08 -9.61
N VAL A 52 -9.29 0.55 -9.28
CA VAL A 52 -8.02 -0.16 -9.03
C VAL A 52 -8.06 -0.76 -7.62
N ASN A 53 -8.08 -2.10 -7.54
CA ASN A 53 -7.98 -2.80 -6.26
C ASN A 53 -6.59 -2.61 -5.61
N LEU A 54 -6.53 -2.82 -4.30
CA LEU A 54 -5.34 -2.53 -3.51
C LEU A 54 -4.11 -3.34 -3.98
N ALA A 55 -4.29 -4.63 -4.27
CA ALA A 55 -3.19 -5.50 -4.69
C ALA A 55 -2.55 -5.04 -6.02
N THR A 56 -3.37 -4.68 -7.00
CA THR A 56 -2.91 -4.20 -8.31
C THR A 56 -2.16 -2.87 -8.19
N GLY A 57 -2.65 -1.95 -7.35
CA GLY A 57 -1.98 -0.69 -7.07
C GLY A 57 -0.65 -0.89 -6.33
N LEU A 58 -0.62 -1.79 -5.35
CA LEU A 58 0.58 -2.11 -4.58
C LEU A 58 1.66 -2.79 -5.40
N GLU A 59 1.32 -3.68 -6.32
CA GLU A 59 2.30 -4.34 -7.19
C GLU A 59 3.05 -3.31 -8.05
N LYS A 60 2.31 -2.41 -8.71
CA LYS A 60 2.89 -1.30 -9.49
C LYS A 60 3.79 -0.41 -8.61
N THR A 61 3.29 -0.07 -7.41
CA THR A 61 4.03 0.76 -6.45
C THR A 61 5.30 0.07 -5.97
N TYR A 62 5.24 -1.22 -5.66
CA TYR A 62 6.38 -2.03 -5.23
C TYR A 62 7.49 -2.03 -6.28
N HIS A 63 7.15 -2.30 -7.55
CA HIS A 63 8.13 -2.31 -8.63
C HIS A 63 8.75 -0.93 -8.87
N TRP A 64 7.94 0.13 -8.81
CA TRP A 64 8.46 1.50 -8.91
C TRP A 64 9.43 1.84 -7.78
N ILE A 65 9.11 1.50 -6.52
CA ILE A 65 10.00 1.71 -5.37
C ILE A 65 11.30 0.90 -5.54
N LYS A 66 11.20 -0.36 -5.99
CA LYS A 66 12.37 -1.21 -6.24
C LYS A 66 13.29 -0.60 -7.29
N GLU A 67 12.73 -0.06 -8.36
CA GLU A 67 13.50 0.66 -9.38
C GLU A 67 14.21 1.88 -8.79
N GLN A 68 13.49 2.72 -8.02
CA GLN A 68 14.10 3.89 -7.37
C GLN A 68 15.22 3.46 -6.41
N TYR A 69 15.03 2.39 -5.64
CA TYR A 69 16.05 1.86 -4.75
C TYR A 69 17.32 1.45 -5.52
N GLU A 70 17.20 0.70 -6.61
CA GLU A 70 18.35 0.27 -7.41
C GLU A 70 19.05 1.43 -8.11
N ARG A 71 18.30 2.43 -8.60
CA ARG A 71 18.86 3.66 -9.17
C ARG A 71 19.68 4.44 -8.15
N ARG A 72 19.11 4.66 -6.95
CA ARG A 72 19.80 5.33 -5.84
C ARG A 72 21.07 4.58 -5.43
N LYS A 73 21.01 3.25 -5.39
CA LYS A 73 22.17 2.40 -5.10
C LYS A 73 23.32 2.56 -6.11
N ARG A 74 23.01 2.90 -7.37
CA ARG A 74 24.00 3.24 -8.42
C ARG A 74 24.48 4.69 -8.38
N GLY A 75 24.00 5.51 -7.43
CA GLY A 75 24.35 6.92 -7.30
C GLY A 75 23.56 7.86 -8.22
N GLU A 76 22.48 7.38 -8.83
CA GLU A 76 21.60 8.21 -9.64
C GLU A 76 20.69 9.09 -8.76
N VAL A 77 20.35 10.28 -9.26
CA VAL A 77 19.30 11.11 -8.66
C VAL A 77 17.96 10.43 -8.87
N VAL A 78 17.24 10.21 -7.78
CA VAL A 78 15.86 9.69 -7.76
C VAL A 78 14.93 10.77 -7.27
N VAL A 79 13.63 10.58 -7.47
CA VAL A 79 12.60 11.52 -6.96
C VAL A 79 12.73 11.59 -5.43
N ASP A 80 12.73 12.81 -4.89
CA ASP A 80 12.75 13.07 -3.44
C ASP A 80 11.48 12.57 -2.73
#